data_AF-A0A963BN81-F1
#
_entry.id   AF-A0A963BN81-F1
#
_cell.length_a   1.000
_cell.length_b   1.000
_cell.length_c   1.000
_cell.angle_alpha   90.00
_cell.angle_beta   90.00
_cell.angle_gamma   90.00
#
_symmetry.space_group_name_H-M   'P 1'
#
loop_
_entity.id
_entity.type
_entity.pdbx_description
1 polymer ?
#
loop_
_entity_poly.entity_id
_entity_poly.type
_entity_poly.pdbx_seq_one_letter_code
_entity_poly.pdbx_strand_id
1 'polypeptide(L)'
;NIGKIDSSKPFQPFGPQPTLSSYLALGSYEVAQKRLTGLTLNLEWAELPTAFGGFTSHYAGYQQAIAEADIRVDIAVLQDGIWRPQPERQRPSVPLFQPTGPTDRLNRTHSIAIEALDLFRPIDAVPGEAKFDLQLGAGNGFIRLGLSGPEGAFGHAEYPLLLATALSERVRAKKPLGRV
;
A
#
# COMPACT_ATOMS: atom_id res chain seq x y z
N ASN A 1 -8.57 -4.60 12.69
CA ASN A 1 -7.46 -3.64 12.68
C ASN A 1 -6.25 -4.35 13.26
N ILE A 2 -5.15 -4.47 12.51
CA ILE A 2 -3.91 -5.07 13.03
C ILE A 2 -3.36 -4.04 14.02
N GLY A 3 -3.05 -4.46 15.25
CA GLY A 3 -2.65 -3.55 16.34
C GLY A 3 -1.38 -2.77 16.02
N LYS A 4 -0.90 -1.97 16.98
CA LYS A 4 0.35 -1.20 16.84
C LYS A 4 1.50 -2.08 16.32
N ILE A 5 2.08 -1.67 15.19
CA ILE A 5 3.18 -2.38 14.52
C ILE A 5 4.49 -1.66 14.83
N ASP A 6 5.54 -2.43 15.07
CA ASP A 6 6.92 -1.93 15.19
C ASP A 6 7.49 -1.68 13.78
N SER A 7 7.70 -0.40 13.43
CA SER A 7 8.21 0.01 12.12
C SER A 7 9.67 -0.36 11.87
N SER A 8 10.41 -0.86 12.88
CA SER A 8 11.79 -1.32 12.71
C SER A 8 11.90 -2.74 12.11
N LYS A 9 10.77 -3.43 11.95
CA LYS A 9 10.69 -4.81 11.45
C LYS A 9 9.84 -4.88 10.19
N PRO A 10 10.07 -5.84 9.29
CA PRO A 10 9.15 -6.09 8.18
C PRO A 10 7.74 -6.39 8.68
N PHE A 11 6.74 -5.80 8.03
CA PHE A 11 5.33 -6.02 8.31
C PHE A 11 4.50 -5.99 7.03
N GLN A 12 3.27 -6.50 7.09
CA GLN A 12 2.31 -6.47 5.98
C GLN A 12 1.41 -5.24 6.11
N PRO A 13 1.66 -4.13 5.37
CA PRO A 13 0.98 -2.86 5.60
C PRO A 13 -0.53 -2.90 5.33
N PHE A 14 -1.00 -3.84 4.52
CA PHE A 14 -2.40 -4.01 4.14
C PHE A 14 -3.00 -5.34 4.62
N GLY A 15 -2.30 -6.00 5.55
CA GLY A 15 -2.65 -7.33 6.06
C GLY A 15 -2.31 -8.47 5.09
N PRO A 16 -2.65 -9.72 5.47
CA PRO A 16 -2.27 -10.93 4.74
C PRO A 16 -3.09 -11.16 3.46
N GLN A 17 -4.27 -10.56 3.36
CA GLN A 17 -5.13 -10.58 2.17
C GLN A 17 -5.63 -9.16 1.89
N PRO A 18 -4.81 -8.33 1.24
CA PRO A 18 -5.17 -6.97 0.88
C PRO A 18 -6.42 -6.90 -0.01
N THR A 19 -7.28 -5.91 0.26
CA THR A 19 -8.43 -5.53 -0.56
C THR A 19 -8.44 -4.01 -0.74
N LEU A 20 -9.32 -3.45 -1.57
CA LEU A 20 -9.52 -2.00 -1.66
C LEU A 20 -10.03 -1.35 -0.36
N SER A 21 -10.46 -2.16 0.62
CA SER A 21 -10.80 -1.66 1.97
C SER A 21 -9.60 -1.65 2.93
N SER A 22 -8.48 -2.26 2.53
CA SER A 22 -7.27 -2.34 3.35
C SER A 22 -6.55 -0.99 3.36
N TYR A 23 -6.04 -0.63 4.54
CA TYR A 23 -5.31 0.61 4.71
C TYR A 23 -4.16 0.45 5.71
N LEU A 24 -3.17 1.32 5.56
CA LEU A 24 -2.10 1.56 6.52
C LEU A 24 -2.35 2.92 7.18
N ALA A 25 -2.46 2.95 8.50
CA ALA A 25 -2.49 4.19 9.27
C ALA A 25 -1.13 4.44 9.93
N LEU A 26 -0.64 5.67 9.79
CA LEU A 26 0.65 6.12 10.30
C LEU A 26 0.40 7.32 11.22
N GLY A 27 0.90 7.25 12.45
CA GLY A 27 0.83 8.35 13.41
C GLY A 27 2.23 8.82 13.79
N SER A 28 2.43 10.13 13.88
CA SER A 28 3.66 10.70 14.42
C SER A 28 3.34 11.83 15.38
N TYR A 29 3.91 11.73 16.58
CA TYR A 29 3.78 12.76 17.61
C TYR A 29 4.30 14.11 17.13
N GLU A 30 5.42 14.12 16.40
CA GLU A 30 6.00 15.35 15.86
C GLU A 30 5.09 16.00 14.81
N VAL A 31 4.48 15.18 13.95
CA VAL A 31 3.49 15.64 12.96
C VAL A 31 2.24 16.21 13.64
N ALA A 32 1.85 15.69 14.80
CA ALA A 32 0.73 16.18 15.59
C ALA A 32 0.99 17.55 16.26
N GLN A 33 2.26 17.91 16.50
CA GLN A 33 2.62 19.10 17.29
C GLN A 33 3.20 20.25 16.49
N LYS A 34 3.75 19.98 15.30
CA LYS A 34 4.43 21.01 14.52
C LYS A 34 3.54 21.54 13.40
N ARG A 35 3.69 22.83 13.11
CA ARG A 35 3.20 23.40 11.87
C ARG A 35 4.11 22.90 10.73
N LEU A 36 3.55 22.09 9.84
CA LEU A 36 4.30 21.46 8.77
C LEU A 36 4.54 22.44 7.62
N THR A 37 5.77 22.47 7.12
CA THR A 37 6.14 23.13 5.86
C THR A 37 6.39 22.12 4.74
N GLY A 38 6.59 20.85 5.09
CA GLY A 38 6.77 19.73 4.20
C GLY A 38 6.64 18.42 4.97
N LEU A 39 6.11 17.39 4.32
CA LEU A 39 6.02 16.04 4.88
C LEU A 39 6.20 15.02 3.76
N THR A 40 7.17 14.14 3.93
CA THR A 40 7.48 13.07 2.97
C THR A 40 7.48 11.75 3.72
N LEU A 41 6.67 10.81 3.23
CA LEU A 41 6.69 9.44 3.68
C LEU A 41 7.71 8.66 2.85
N ASN A 42 8.66 8.01 3.53
CA ASN A 42 9.63 7.12 2.90
C ASN A 42 9.25 5.68 3.18
N LEU A 43 9.02 4.90 2.13
CA LEU A 43 8.66 3.50 2.17
C LEU A 43 9.86 2.66 1.72
N GLU A 44 10.09 1.54 2.41
CA GLU A 44 11.05 0.51 1.99
C GLU A 44 10.32 -0.84 1.94
N TRP A 45 10.35 -1.48 0.77
CA TRP A 45 9.65 -2.73 0.52
C TRP A 45 10.55 -3.96 0.66
N ALA A 46 10.12 -4.94 1.44
CA ALA A 46 10.73 -6.27 1.42
C ALA A 46 10.10 -7.15 0.33
N GLU A 47 10.77 -8.25 -0.02
CA GLU A 47 10.21 -9.34 -0.83
C GLU A 47 9.63 -8.95 -2.21
N LEU A 48 10.14 -7.87 -2.81
CA LEU A 48 9.76 -7.49 -4.17
C LEU A 48 10.19 -8.54 -5.20
N PRO A 49 9.38 -8.79 -6.24
CA PRO A 49 9.79 -9.59 -7.40
C PRO A 49 11.15 -9.16 -7.97
N THR A 50 12.05 -10.13 -8.15
CA THR A 50 13.44 -9.90 -8.61
C THR A 50 13.63 -10.14 -10.11
N ALA A 51 12.63 -10.74 -10.77
CA ALA A 51 12.64 -10.99 -12.21
C ALA A 51 12.52 -9.67 -13.02
N PHE A 52 12.96 -9.72 -14.28
CA PHE A 52 12.77 -8.62 -15.22
C PHE A 52 11.30 -8.41 -15.57
N GLY A 53 10.90 -7.16 -15.86
CA GLY A 53 9.51 -6.81 -16.18
C GLY A 53 8.61 -6.65 -14.95
N GLY A 54 9.19 -6.62 -13.75
CA GLY A 54 8.53 -6.19 -12.52
C GLY A 54 7.20 -6.87 -12.25
N PHE A 55 6.17 -6.09 -11.95
CA PHE A 55 4.82 -6.59 -11.70
C PHE A 55 4.14 -7.14 -12.94
N THR A 56 4.41 -6.58 -14.13
CA THR A 56 3.84 -7.11 -15.37
C THR A 56 4.24 -8.58 -15.58
N SER A 57 5.52 -8.91 -15.38
CA SER A 57 5.99 -10.30 -15.43
C SER A 57 5.50 -11.14 -14.25
N HIS A 58 5.49 -10.57 -13.04
CA HIS A 58 5.05 -11.27 -11.83
C HIS A 58 3.59 -11.72 -11.91
N TYR A 59 2.73 -10.88 -12.49
CA TYR A 59 1.29 -11.09 -12.62
C TYR A 59 0.88 -11.62 -14.01
N ALA A 60 1.81 -12.10 -14.85
CA ALA A 60 1.50 -12.55 -16.22
C ALA A 60 0.46 -13.69 -16.32
N GLY A 61 0.26 -14.46 -15.24
CA GLY A 61 -0.76 -15.51 -15.16
C GLY A 61 -2.16 -15.03 -14.74
N TYR A 62 -2.31 -13.73 -14.44
CA TYR A 62 -3.59 -13.14 -14.04
C TYR A 62 -4.34 -12.63 -15.27
N GLN A 63 -5.67 -12.60 -15.17
CA GLN A 63 -6.54 -12.15 -16.27
C GLN A 63 -6.41 -10.64 -16.52
N GLN A 64 -6.21 -9.86 -15.46
CA GLN A 64 -5.94 -8.43 -15.53
C GLN A 64 -4.44 -8.20 -15.51
N ALA A 65 -3.93 -7.39 -16.43
CA ALA A 65 -2.55 -6.93 -16.38
C ALA A 65 -2.39 -6.00 -15.16
N ILE A 66 -1.45 -6.31 -14.28
CA ILE A 66 -1.12 -5.51 -13.12
C ILE A 66 0.32 -5.02 -13.29
N ALA A 67 0.47 -3.70 -13.47
CA ALA A 67 1.75 -3.03 -13.48
C ALA A 67 1.97 -2.23 -12.18
N GLU A 68 3.19 -1.74 -12.00
CA GLU A 68 3.64 -0.95 -10.86
C GLU A 68 2.78 0.29 -10.62
N ALA A 69 2.39 0.95 -11.71
CA ALA A 69 1.63 2.19 -11.68
C ALA A 69 0.15 1.98 -11.30
N ASP A 70 -0.34 0.74 -11.40
CA ASP A 70 -1.73 0.35 -11.14
C ASP A 70 -1.99 0.10 -9.67
N ILE A 71 -0.95 -0.28 -8.90
CA ILE A 71 -1.08 -0.44 -7.45
C ILE A 71 -1.00 0.94 -6.80
N ARG A 72 -2.15 1.44 -6.37
CA ARG A 72 -2.34 2.83 -5.95
C ARG A 72 -2.94 2.95 -4.57
N VAL A 73 -2.64 4.06 -3.92
CA VAL A 73 -3.20 4.42 -2.62
C VAL A 73 -3.80 5.81 -2.63
N ASP A 74 -4.91 5.96 -1.93
CA ASP A 74 -5.50 7.25 -1.56
C ASP A 74 -4.92 7.70 -0.22
N ILE A 75 -4.60 9.00 -0.14
CA ILE A 75 -4.06 9.61 1.07
C ILE A 75 -5.17 10.37 1.80
N ALA A 76 -5.33 10.10 3.09
CA ALA A 76 -6.19 10.89 3.96
C ALA A 76 -5.46 11.28 5.24
N VAL A 77 -5.78 12.46 5.78
CA VAL A 77 -5.27 12.98 7.06
C VAL A 77 -6.40 12.92 8.09
N LEU A 78 -6.11 12.48 9.31
CA LEU A 78 -7.06 12.56 10.40
C LEU A 78 -7.10 13.99 10.93
N GLN A 79 -8.27 14.62 10.84
CA GLN A 79 -8.52 15.95 11.40
C GLN A 79 -9.84 15.91 12.18
N ASP A 80 -9.77 16.24 13.46
CA ASP A 80 -10.91 16.27 14.41
C ASP A 80 -11.69 14.95 14.42
N GLY A 81 -10.97 13.83 14.33
CA GLY A 81 -11.54 12.47 14.33
C GLY A 81 -12.14 12.04 12.98
N ILE A 82 -12.05 12.86 11.94
CA ILE A 82 -12.57 12.58 10.60
C ILE A 82 -11.39 12.42 9.63
N TRP A 83 -11.38 11.33 8.85
CA TRP A 83 -10.43 11.16 7.76
C TRP A 83 -10.80 12.06 6.59
N ARG A 84 -9.96 13.06 6.32
CA ARG A 84 -10.13 13.99 5.21
C ARG A 84 -9.15 13.63 4.08
N PRO A 85 -9.64 13.39 2.85
CA PRO A 85 -8.76 13.08 1.74
C PRO A 85 -7.88 14.28 1.38
N GLN A 86 -6.70 14.01 0.82
CA GLN A 86 -5.88 15.03 0.19
C GLN A 86 -6.66 15.72 -0.95
N PRO A 87 -6.50 17.04 -1.17
CA PRO A 87 -7.26 17.76 -2.19
C PRO A 87 -7.11 17.17 -3.60
N GLU A 88 -8.22 17.04 -4.31
CA GLU A 88 -8.33 16.35 -5.62
C GLU A 88 -7.44 16.96 -6.72
N ARG A 89 -7.10 18.26 -6.60
CA ARG A 89 -6.18 18.95 -7.53
C ARG A 89 -4.76 18.34 -7.56
N GLN A 90 -4.43 17.49 -6.59
CA GLN A 90 -3.06 17.02 -6.32
C GLN A 90 -2.85 15.51 -6.57
N ARG A 91 -3.73 14.86 -7.34
CA ARG A 91 -3.81 13.42 -7.65
C ARG A 91 -4.60 12.65 -6.58
N PRO A 92 -5.82 12.15 -6.89
CA PRO A 92 -6.68 11.48 -5.91
C PRO A 92 -6.03 10.21 -5.33
N SER A 93 -5.22 9.54 -6.14
CA SER A 93 -4.45 8.36 -5.79
C SER A 93 -3.01 8.48 -6.27
N VAL A 94 -2.05 7.92 -5.53
CA VAL A 94 -0.62 7.89 -5.87
C VAL A 94 -0.16 6.45 -6.10
N PRO A 95 0.74 6.17 -7.06
CA PRO A 95 1.30 4.84 -7.21
C PRO A 95 2.13 4.49 -5.98
N LEU A 96 2.02 3.25 -5.52
CA LEU A 96 2.73 2.77 -4.33
C LEU A 96 4.15 2.31 -4.65
N PHE A 97 4.40 1.97 -5.92
CA PHE A 97 5.67 1.48 -6.43
C PHE A 97 6.16 2.34 -7.58
N GLN A 98 7.48 2.35 -7.80
CA GLN A 98 8.11 3.00 -8.94
C GLN A 98 8.94 1.99 -9.74
N PRO A 99 8.85 2.02 -11.08
CA PRO A 99 9.75 1.25 -11.93
C PRO A 99 11.16 1.85 -11.89
N THR A 100 12.15 1.01 -12.10
CA THR A 100 13.58 1.37 -12.09
C THR A 100 14.17 1.22 -13.48
N GLY A 101 14.35 2.37 -14.16
CA GLY A 101 15.09 2.47 -15.41
C GLY A 101 14.58 1.54 -16.53
N PRO A 102 15.42 1.25 -17.56
CA PRO A 102 15.01 0.50 -18.76
C PRO A 102 14.82 -1.01 -18.55
N THR A 103 15.00 -1.52 -17.32
CA THR A 103 14.90 -2.96 -17.02
C THR A 103 13.57 -3.36 -16.36
N ASP A 104 12.69 -2.39 -16.13
CA ASP A 104 11.40 -2.55 -15.43
C ASP A 104 11.52 -3.31 -14.11
N ARG A 105 12.64 -3.13 -13.40
CA ARG A 105 12.80 -3.66 -12.04
C ARG A 105 12.08 -2.76 -11.05
N LEU A 106 11.61 -3.32 -9.93
CA LEU A 106 10.95 -2.54 -8.89
C LEU A 106 11.97 -1.82 -8.01
N ASN A 107 11.74 -0.53 -7.75
CA ASN A 107 12.53 0.18 -6.77
C ASN A 107 12.10 -0.25 -5.37
N ARG A 108 13.07 -0.60 -4.54
CA ARG A 108 12.83 -0.97 -3.15
C ARG A 108 12.28 0.20 -2.34
N THR A 109 12.75 1.40 -2.64
CA THR A 109 12.36 2.60 -1.91
C THR A 109 11.41 3.45 -2.73
N HIS A 110 10.45 4.07 -2.04
CA HIS A 110 9.55 5.03 -2.65
C HIS A 110 9.24 6.16 -1.67
N SER A 111 9.33 7.40 -2.14
CA SER A 111 9.03 8.59 -1.36
C SER A 111 7.74 9.22 -1.88
N ILE A 112 6.78 9.41 -0.98
CA ILE A 112 5.48 10.02 -1.27
C ILE A 112 5.41 11.34 -0.51
N ALA A 113 5.28 12.45 -1.25
CA ALA A 113 5.01 13.75 -0.65
C ALA A 113 3.55 13.83 -0.21
N ILE A 114 3.32 14.30 1.02
CA ILE A 114 1.98 14.56 1.54
C ILE A 114 1.66 16.02 1.28
N GLU A 115 0.65 16.28 0.45
CA GLU A 115 0.34 17.66 0.02
C GLU A 115 -0.75 18.31 0.87
N ALA A 116 -1.46 17.51 1.67
CA ALA A 116 -2.51 17.96 2.60
C ALA A 116 -1.97 18.57 3.90
N LEU A 117 -0.90 19.38 3.82
CA LEU A 117 -0.22 19.94 4.99
C LEU A 117 -1.11 20.89 5.81
N ASP A 118 -2.06 21.54 5.15
CA ASP A 118 -3.04 22.46 5.73
C ASP A 118 -4.13 21.75 6.56
N LEU A 119 -4.30 20.44 6.36
CA LEU A 119 -5.21 19.61 7.16
C LEU A 119 -4.62 19.27 8.54
N PHE A 120 -3.30 19.37 8.73
CA PHE A 120 -2.69 19.15 10.03
C PHE A 120 -2.88 20.36 10.93
N ARG A 121 -3.51 20.14 12.08
CA ARG A 121 -3.64 21.15 13.13
C ARG A 121 -2.73 20.77 14.29
N PRO A 122 -1.71 21.60 14.62
CA PRO A 122 -0.92 21.41 15.83
C PRO A 122 -1.83 21.32 17.05
N ILE A 123 -1.65 20.29 17.87
CA ILE A 123 -2.37 20.16 19.14
C ILE A 123 -1.53 20.83 20.23
N ASP A 124 -2.06 21.90 20.83
CA ASP A 124 -1.35 22.72 21.83
C ASP A 124 -1.08 21.97 23.16
N ALA A 125 -1.82 20.90 23.45
CA ALA A 125 -1.75 20.17 24.71
C ALA A 125 -1.87 18.65 24.51
N VAL A 126 -0.77 18.00 24.08
CA VAL A 126 -0.68 16.53 24.10
C VAL A 126 0.13 16.12 25.33
N PRO A 127 -0.34 15.14 26.13
CA PRO A 127 0.51 14.51 27.13
C PRO A 127 1.73 13.90 26.41
N GLY A 128 2.96 14.14 26.88
CA GLY A 128 4.20 13.87 26.12
C GLY A 128 4.29 12.50 25.44
N GLU A 129 5.17 12.36 24.43
CA GLU A 129 5.31 11.24 23.47
C GLU A 129 4.88 9.84 23.94
N ALA A 130 5.25 9.44 25.15
CA ALA A 130 4.85 8.16 25.77
C ALA A 130 3.32 7.92 25.88
N LYS A 131 2.53 9.00 25.83
CA LYS A 131 1.05 8.99 25.89
C LYS A 131 0.41 9.32 24.55
N PHE A 132 1.19 9.55 23.48
CA PHE A 132 0.69 9.55 22.11
C PHE A 132 0.32 8.12 21.75
N ASP A 133 -0.87 7.71 22.17
CA ASP A 133 -1.42 6.44 21.76
C ASP A 133 -1.78 6.55 20.27
N LEU A 134 -1.48 5.51 19.49
CA LEU A 134 -1.95 5.40 18.11
C LEU A 134 -3.48 5.20 18.07
N GLN A 135 -4.16 5.25 19.22
CA GLN A 135 -5.58 5.49 19.30
C GLN A 135 -5.91 6.81 18.60
N LEU A 136 -6.69 6.68 17.53
CA LEU A 136 -7.26 7.75 16.69
C LEU A 136 -8.02 8.84 17.47
N GLY A 137 -8.16 8.71 18.80
CA GLY A 137 -8.72 9.71 19.70
C GLY A 137 -7.89 10.99 19.84
N ALA A 138 -6.62 11.01 19.43
CA ALA A 138 -5.83 12.25 19.41
C ALA A 138 -6.32 13.27 18.37
N GLY A 139 -7.17 12.85 17.42
CA GLY A 139 -7.87 13.73 16.47
C GLY A 139 -6.99 14.35 15.36
N ASN A 140 -5.67 14.43 15.54
CA ASN A 140 -4.70 14.98 14.57
C ASN A 140 -3.37 14.20 14.57
N GLY A 141 -2.56 14.39 13.53
CA GLY A 141 -1.21 13.82 13.44
C GLY A 141 -1.14 12.42 12.81
N PHE A 142 -2.22 11.97 12.18
CA PHE A 142 -2.29 10.68 11.51
C PHE A 142 -2.53 10.83 10.01
N ILE A 143 -1.92 9.93 9.24
CA ILE A 143 -2.13 9.74 7.81
C ILE A 143 -2.64 8.32 7.59
N ARG A 144 -3.53 8.15 6.61
CA ARG A 144 -3.99 6.87 6.11
C ARG A 144 -3.65 6.74 4.64
N LEU A 145 -3.04 5.61 4.28
CA LEU A 145 -2.91 5.13 2.91
C LEU A 145 -3.93 4.01 2.70
N GLY A 146 -4.98 4.26 1.94
CA GLY A 146 -5.97 3.23 1.58
C GLY A 146 -5.68 2.70 0.18
N LEU A 147 -5.68 1.38 -0.03
CA LEU A 147 -5.54 0.83 -1.38
C LEU A 147 -6.73 1.26 -2.24
N SER A 148 -6.47 1.86 -3.40
CA SER A 148 -7.51 2.35 -4.32
C SER A 148 -7.45 1.72 -5.71
N GLY A 149 -6.42 0.93 -6.00
CA GLY A 149 -6.34 0.16 -7.23
C GLY A 149 -5.19 -0.84 -7.23
N PRO A 150 -5.24 -1.84 -8.14
CA PRO A 150 -6.37 -2.19 -9.02
C PRO A 150 -7.51 -2.88 -8.24
N GLU A 151 -8.63 -3.22 -8.89
CA GLU A 151 -9.82 -3.84 -8.25
C GLU A 151 -9.48 -5.10 -7.42
N GLY A 152 -8.59 -5.96 -7.92
CA GLY A 152 -8.07 -7.13 -7.23
C GLY A 152 -6.94 -6.86 -6.21
N ALA A 153 -6.59 -5.59 -5.97
CA ALA A 153 -5.43 -5.16 -5.20
C ALA A 153 -4.14 -5.87 -5.64
N PHE A 154 -3.65 -6.83 -4.86
CA PHE A 154 -2.44 -7.61 -5.16
C PHE A 154 -2.75 -9.01 -5.75
N GLY A 155 -4.00 -9.29 -6.14
CA GLY A 155 -4.40 -10.55 -6.79
C GLY A 155 -4.67 -11.71 -5.83
N HIS A 156 -4.72 -11.47 -4.52
CA HIS A 156 -4.83 -12.56 -3.53
C HIS A 156 -6.16 -13.32 -3.61
N ALA A 157 -7.25 -12.66 -4.02
CA ALA A 157 -8.56 -13.29 -4.13
C ALA A 157 -8.64 -14.24 -5.34
N GLU A 158 -7.98 -13.89 -6.43
CA GLU A 158 -7.98 -14.62 -7.70
C GLU A 158 -7.00 -15.80 -7.70
N TYR A 159 -5.90 -15.68 -6.94
CA TYR A 159 -4.79 -16.64 -6.94
C TYR A 159 -5.20 -18.12 -6.76
N PRO A 160 -6.08 -18.50 -5.80
CA PRO A 160 -6.44 -19.91 -5.61
C PRO A 160 -7.11 -20.54 -6.83
N LEU A 161 -7.99 -19.81 -7.50
CA LEU A 161 -8.69 -20.28 -8.70
C LEU A 161 -7.74 -20.39 -9.90
N LEU A 162 -6.86 -19.39 -10.08
CA LEU A 162 -5.85 -19.39 -11.13
C LEU A 162 -4.87 -20.57 -10.97
N LEU A 163 -4.43 -20.84 -9.73
CA LEU A 163 -3.58 -21.98 -9.41
C LEU A 163 -4.28 -23.31 -9.74
N ALA A 164 -5.53 -23.49 -9.30
CA ALA A 164 -6.30 -24.71 -9.57
C ALA A 164 -6.52 -24.94 -11.08
N THR A 165 -6.75 -23.86 -11.84
CA THR A 165 -6.94 -23.90 -13.29
C THR A 165 -5.64 -24.31 -13.98
N ALA A 166 -4.52 -23.63 -13.68
CA ALA A 166 -3.22 -23.91 -14.27
C ALA A 166 -2.74 -25.35 -13.97
N LEU A 167 -3.01 -25.87 -12.76
CA LEU A 167 -2.72 -27.26 -12.41
C LEU A 167 -3.56 -28.24 -13.23
N SER A 168 -4.86 -27.98 -13.37
CA SER A 168 -5.78 -28.83 -14.14
C SER A 168 -5.41 -28.88 -15.62
N GLU A 169 -5.05 -27.75 -16.22
CA GLU A 169 -4.60 -27.67 -17.61
C GLU A 169 -3.29 -28.45 -17.83
N ARG A 170 -2.31 -28.31 -16.93
CA ARG A 170 -1.06 -29.06 -17.00
C ARG A 170 -1.28 -30.57 -16.87
N VAL A 171 -2.23 -31.01 -16.06
CA VAL A 171 -2.60 -32.44 -15.94
C VAL A 171 -3.24 -32.93 -17.24
N ARG A 172 -4.15 -32.16 -17.85
CA ARG A 172 -4.77 -32.50 -19.14
C ARG A 172 -3.73 -32.58 -20.26
N ALA A 173 -2.81 -31.62 -20.32
CA ALA A 173 -1.74 -31.57 -21.31
C ALA A 173 -0.69 -32.69 -21.12
N LYS A 174 -0.48 -33.17 -19.89
CA LYS A 174 0.45 -34.27 -19.59
C LYS A 174 -0.08 -35.66 -19.94
N LYS A 175 -1.37 -35.83 -20.29
CA LYS A 175 -1.92 -37.12 -20.71
C LYS A 175 -1.45 -37.42 -22.15
N PRO A 176 -0.43 -38.26 -22.39
CA PRO A 176 -0.07 -38.67 -23.74
C PRO A 176 -1.08 -39.73 -24.19
N LEU A 177 -1.34 -39.79 -25.50
CA LEU A 177 -2.17 -40.82 -26.13
C LEU A 177 -1.80 -42.21 -25.58
N GLY A 178 -2.75 -42.85 -24.91
CA GLY A 178 -2.72 -44.29 -24.72
C GLY A 178 -2.81 -44.94 -26.09
N ARG A 179 -1.74 -45.62 -26.50
CA ARG A 179 -1.72 -46.64 -27.55
C ARG A 179 -2.96 -47.53 -27.44
N VAL A 180 -3.70 -47.66 -28.55
CA VAL A 180 -4.30 -48.92 -29.01
C VAL A 180 -4.16 -48.95 -30.51
#